data_AF-A0A635JA17-F1
#
_entry.id   AF-A0A635JA17-F1
#
_cell.length_a   1.000
_cell.length_b   1.000
_cell.length_c   1.000
_cell.angle_alpha   90.00
_cell.angle_beta   90.00
_cell.angle_gamma   90.00
#
_symmetry.space_group_name_H-M   'P 1'
#
loop_
_entity.id
_entity.type
_entity.pdbx_description
1 polymer ?
#
loop_
_entity_poly.entity_id
_entity_poly.type
_entity_poly.pdbx_seq_one_letter_code
_entity_poly.pdbx_strand_id
1 'polypeptide(L)'
;MGVAYFLRRGDKTTCGGTIITGCSNHLIHGQPTARVGDKYICGTDGKVYHIVGGPPGYFIHGVQAAGTAHSIGTCPYKCRFINSISNMRYGYENEIRSVPKSATQRVVSETLQSTPKPSTVALGPSCPVKEDKLPRAPVDAGFCVLPYGATPSSYEPWFFINPPAGTRELYHKLNPDMKKQPGSILIVVDPAKQDQQQIETLQKARDRIDNALESLTLQEAKLLHDNRGAVDAFSYQLFGDYLGKAGDGLGYISEVGKSYYEEINKILIEIQELYKN
;
A
#
# COMPACT_ATOMS: atom_id res chain seq x y z
N MET A 1 -13.92 16.93 3.69
CA MET A 1 -12.64 16.19 3.51
C MET A 1 -11.53 17.20 3.24
N GLY A 2 -10.46 17.18 4.03
CA GLY A 2 -9.25 17.96 3.78
C GLY A 2 -8.37 17.32 2.72
N VAL A 3 -7.48 18.11 2.11
CA VAL A 3 -6.47 17.65 1.14
C VAL A 3 -5.09 17.84 1.77
N ALA A 4 -4.25 16.81 1.68
CA ALA A 4 -2.87 16.83 2.11
C ALA A 4 -1.98 16.15 1.08
N TYR A 5 -0.65 16.22 1.26
CA TYR A 5 0.32 15.81 0.25
C TYR A 5 1.33 14.82 0.81
N PHE A 6 1.76 13.86 -0.01
CA PHE A 6 2.85 12.95 0.33
C PHE A 6 4.19 13.68 0.30
N LEU A 7 5.11 13.21 1.14
CA LEU A 7 6.43 13.80 1.31
C LEU A 7 7.50 12.96 0.64
N ARG A 8 8.59 13.60 0.23
CA ARG A 8 9.76 12.97 -0.40
C ARG A 8 11.06 13.56 0.12
N ARG A 9 12.16 12.85 -0.10
CA ARG A 9 13.51 13.36 0.15
C ARG A 9 13.69 14.71 -0.54
N GLY A 10 14.21 15.69 0.19
CA GLY A 10 14.37 17.06 -0.26
C GLY A 10 13.24 18.01 0.13
N ASP A 11 12.08 17.50 0.57
CA ASP A 11 11.01 18.35 1.08
C ASP A 11 11.45 19.12 2.34
N LYS A 12 10.92 20.33 2.48
CA LYS A 12 11.31 21.26 3.53
C LYS A 12 10.48 21.04 4.79
N THR A 13 11.00 21.52 5.92
CA THR A 13 10.25 21.56 7.18
C THR A 13 9.90 23.00 7.54
N THR A 14 8.87 23.20 8.36
CA THR A 14 8.46 24.53 8.82
C THR A 14 9.51 25.26 9.64
N CYS A 15 10.49 24.55 10.21
CA CYS A 15 11.63 25.14 10.90
C CYS A 15 12.85 25.38 9.98
N GLY A 16 12.66 25.38 8.65
CA GLY A 16 13.74 25.63 7.67
C GLY A 16 14.61 24.41 7.35
N GLY A 17 14.34 23.26 7.97
CA GLY A 17 15.05 21.99 7.77
C GLY A 17 14.69 21.27 6.48
N THR A 18 15.25 20.07 6.25
CA THR A 18 15.04 19.28 5.02
C THR A 18 15.08 17.78 5.28
N ILE A 19 14.20 17.01 4.61
CA ILE A 19 14.19 15.54 4.63
C ILE A 19 15.39 15.00 3.85
N ILE A 20 16.18 14.11 4.46
CA ILE A 20 17.45 13.62 3.88
C ILE A 20 17.43 12.14 3.49
N THR A 21 16.53 11.32 4.06
CA THR A 21 16.34 9.92 3.66
C THR A 21 14.91 9.67 3.15
N GLY A 22 14.73 8.56 2.45
CA GLY A 22 13.46 8.09 1.93
C GLY A 22 13.59 6.65 1.45
N CYS A 23 12.49 6.06 1.01
CA CYS A 23 12.49 4.76 0.37
C CYS A 23 13.08 4.83 -1.04
N SER A 24 14.29 4.32 -1.26
CA SER A 24 14.91 4.27 -2.59
C SER A 24 14.11 3.47 -3.61
N ASN A 25 13.35 2.48 -3.14
CA ASN A 25 12.58 1.57 -3.99
C ASN A 25 11.19 2.13 -4.36
N HIS A 26 10.85 3.33 -3.88
CA HIS A 26 9.61 4.01 -4.22
C HIS A 26 9.87 5.50 -4.44
N LEU A 27 9.71 5.98 -5.68
CA LEU A 27 10.09 7.33 -6.08
C LEU A 27 8.87 8.18 -6.42
N ILE A 28 8.85 9.42 -5.94
CA ILE A 28 7.93 10.46 -6.35
C ILE A 28 8.72 11.52 -7.13
N HIS A 29 8.45 11.61 -8.44
CA HIS A 29 9.17 12.50 -9.37
C HIS A 29 10.69 12.36 -9.24
N GLY A 30 11.16 11.10 -9.32
CA GLY A 30 12.59 10.76 -9.26
C GLY A 30 13.24 10.89 -7.88
N GLN A 31 12.50 11.26 -6.83
CA GLN A 31 13.03 11.36 -5.47
C GLN A 31 12.44 10.30 -4.53
N PRO A 32 13.25 9.68 -3.65
CA PRO A 32 12.78 8.72 -2.66
C PRO A 32 11.61 9.26 -1.83
N THR A 33 10.52 8.52 -1.74
CA THR A 33 9.36 8.91 -0.91
C THR A 33 9.70 8.77 0.57
N ALA A 34 9.29 9.75 1.37
CA ALA A 34 9.52 9.76 2.79
C ALA A 34 8.46 8.90 3.51
N ARG A 35 8.88 8.21 4.56
CA ARG A 35 8.08 7.33 5.39
C ARG A 35 8.31 7.62 6.88
N VAL A 36 7.46 7.07 7.72
CA VAL A 36 7.69 7.07 9.18
C VAL A 36 9.05 6.42 9.47
N GLY A 37 9.85 7.07 10.31
CA GLY A 37 11.22 6.67 10.64
C GLY A 37 12.30 7.27 9.74
N ASP A 38 11.96 7.85 8.58
CA ASP A 38 12.95 8.55 7.75
C ASP A 38 13.51 9.79 8.44
N LYS A 39 14.72 10.18 8.05
CA LYS A 39 15.50 11.22 8.71
C LYS A 39 15.36 12.57 8.03
N TYR A 40 15.38 13.63 8.83
CA TYR A 40 15.46 15.01 8.36
C TYR A 40 16.44 15.82 9.23
N ILE A 41 17.00 16.88 8.67
CA ILE A 41 17.81 17.85 9.42
C ILE A 41 16.89 18.97 9.87
N CYS A 42 16.84 19.29 11.17
CA CYS A 42 16.08 20.43 11.68
C CYS A 42 16.80 21.73 11.32
N GLY A 43 16.07 22.72 10.82
CA GLY A 43 16.68 23.98 10.39
C GLY A 43 17.02 24.93 11.54
N THR A 44 16.51 24.68 12.76
CA THR A 44 16.79 25.52 13.93
C THR A 44 18.08 25.14 14.62
N ASP A 45 18.33 23.84 14.83
CA ASP A 45 19.51 23.35 15.57
C ASP A 45 20.51 22.55 14.72
N GLY A 46 20.19 22.29 13.44
CA GLY A 46 21.05 21.56 12.51
C GLY A 46 21.19 20.06 12.78
N LYS A 47 20.46 19.51 13.77
CA LYS A 47 20.59 18.09 14.14
C LYS A 47 19.65 17.20 13.31
N VAL A 48 19.99 15.91 13.28
CA VAL A 48 19.20 14.89 12.57
C VAL A 48 18.13 14.32 13.49
N TYR A 49 16.88 14.33 13.00
CA TYR A 49 15.69 13.81 13.67
C TYR A 49 14.91 12.87 12.74
N HIS A 50 13.80 12.34 13.22
CA HIS A 50 12.99 11.35 12.51
C HIS A 50 11.56 11.84 12.27
N ILE A 51 10.96 11.36 11.19
CA ILE A 51 9.56 11.61 10.87
C ILE A 51 8.70 10.62 11.65
N VAL A 52 7.68 11.11 12.35
CA VAL A 52 6.69 10.29 13.04
C VAL A 52 5.27 10.65 12.58
N GLY A 53 4.39 9.65 12.60
CA GLY A 53 3.03 9.80 12.11
C GLY A 53 2.94 9.86 10.59
N GLY A 54 1.86 9.35 10.05
CA GLY A 54 1.63 9.28 8.61
C GLY A 54 0.15 9.11 8.30
N PRO A 55 -0.24 9.26 7.03
CA PRO A 55 -1.63 9.13 6.62
C PRO A 55 -2.15 7.73 6.95
N PRO A 56 -3.32 7.59 7.60
CA PRO A 56 -3.89 6.28 7.92
C PRO A 56 -4.12 5.45 6.65
N GLY A 57 -3.70 4.18 6.66
CA GLY A 57 -3.91 3.26 5.54
C GLY A 57 -2.91 3.39 4.38
N TYR A 58 -1.99 4.36 4.41
CA TYR A 58 -0.98 4.52 3.36
C TYR A 58 0.37 3.96 3.79
N PHE A 59 0.80 2.87 3.16
CA PHE A 59 2.05 2.18 3.47
C PHE A 59 2.92 2.00 2.22
N ILE A 60 4.22 2.18 2.37
CA ILE A 60 5.24 2.03 1.34
C ILE A 60 6.23 0.98 1.82
N HIS A 61 6.14 -0.22 1.24
CA HIS A 61 6.89 -1.41 1.66
C HIS A 61 6.72 -1.70 3.16
N GLY A 62 5.46 -1.75 3.63
CA GLY A 62 5.13 -2.07 5.03
C GLY A 62 5.37 -0.95 6.05
N VAL A 63 5.97 0.17 5.63
CA VAL A 63 6.19 1.33 6.51
C VAL A 63 5.26 2.47 6.11
N GLN A 64 4.59 3.08 7.09
CA GLN A 64 3.61 4.14 6.83
C GLN A 64 4.24 5.31 6.06
N ALA A 65 3.57 5.79 5.01
CA ALA A 65 4.02 6.93 4.23
C ALA A 65 4.04 8.20 5.09
N ALA A 66 4.90 9.16 4.75
CA ALA A 66 4.90 10.48 5.37
C ALA A 66 4.03 11.46 4.56
N GLY A 67 3.29 12.32 5.24
CA GLY A 67 2.41 13.30 4.61
C GLY A 67 2.22 14.58 5.40
N THR A 68 1.85 15.67 4.72
CA THR A 68 1.81 17.03 5.30
C THR A 68 0.83 17.22 6.46
N ALA A 69 -0.30 16.49 6.48
CA ALA A 69 -1.27 16.59 7.58
C ALA A 69 -0.90 15.76 8.81
N HIS A 70 -0.41 14.53 8.61
CA HIS A 70 -0.29 13.52 9.67
C HIS A 70 1.13 13.29 10.16
N SER A 71 2.14 13.79 9.44
CA SER A 71 3.55 13.64 9.84
C SER A 71 4.05 14.85 10.63
N ILE A 72 4.80 14.56 11.69
CA ILE A 72 5.42 15.52 12.59
C ILE A 72 6.89 15.11 12.78
N GLY A 73 7.79 16.09 12.86
CA GLY A 73 9.19 15.85 13.17
C GLY A 73 9.44 15.67 14.67
N THR A 74 10.36 14.78 15.04
CA THR A 74 10.71 14.51 16.45
C THR A 74 11.60 15.55 17.11
N CYS A 75 12.00 16.62 16.41
CA CYS A 75 12.74 17.70 17.05
C CYS A 75 11.93 18.40 18.14
N PRO A 76 12.58 19.11 19.09
CA PRO A 76 11.88 19.81 20.19
C PRO A 76 10.80 20.78 19.72
N TYR A 77 10.93 21.31 18.49
CA TYR A 77 10.01 22.26 17.87
C TYR A 77 8.81 21.63 17.17
N LYS A 78 8.71 20.29 17.13
CA LYS A 78 7.63 19.52 16.49
C LYS A 78 7.29 20.03 15.08
N CYS A 79 8.32 20.25 14.26
CA CYS A 79 8.15 20.84 12.94
C CYS A 79 7.21 20.01 12.06
N ARG A 80 6.43 20.69 11.22
CA ARG A 80 5.68 20.06 10.13
C ARG A 80 6.50 20.06 8.86
N PHE A 81 6.00 19.37 7.85
CA PHE A 81 6.66 19.21 6.55
C PHE A 81 5.90 19.94 5.45
N ILE A 82 6.65 20.47 4.49
CA ILE A 82 6.19 21.28 3.37
C ILE A 82 6.50 20.48 2.11
N ASN A 83 5.44 20.10 1.38
CA ASN A 83 5.59 19.36 0.14
C ASN A 83 6.19 20.27 -0.96
N SER A 84 7.19 19.77 -1.68
CA SER A 84 7.68 20.43 -2.89
C SER A 84 6.79 20.18 -4.11
N ILE A 85 5.89 19.20 -4.04
CA ILE A 85 5.05 18.76 -5.15
C ILE A 85 3.59 18.69 -4.72
N SER A 86 2.71 19.33 -5.49
CA SER A 86 1.27 19.43 -5.23
C SER A 86 0.42 18.37 -5.92
N ASN A 87 0.97 17.58 -6.85
CA ASN A 87 0.18 16.57 -7.57
C ASN A 87 0.02 15.24 -6.81
N MET A 88 0.85 14.98 -5.79
CA MET A 88 0.76 13.78 -4.94
C MET A 88 -0.06 14.05 -3.69
N ARG A 89 -1.39 14.02 -3.84
CA ARG A 89 -2.34 14.34 -2.77
C ARG A 89 -3.06 13.11 -2.22
N TYR A 90 -3.47 13.18 -0.95
CA TYR A 90 -4.40 12.25 -0.32
C TYR A 90 -5.49 13.02 0.45
N GLY A 91 -6.67 12.42 0.52
CA GLY A 91 -7.79 12.96 1.29
C GLY A 91 -7.69 12.55 2.75
N TYR A 92 -8.17 13.40 3.66
CA TYR A 92 -8.35 13.04 5.07
C TYR A 92 -9.64 13.63 5.63
N GLU A 93 -10.22 12.94 6.59
CA GLU A 93 -11.33 13.49 7.38
C GLU A 93 -10.73 14.43 8.42
N ASN A 94 -11.19 15.68 8.42
CA ASN A 94 -10.71 16.71 9.33
C ASN A 94 -11.40 16.52 10.68
N GLU A 95 -11.17 15.37 11.32
CA GLU A 95 -11.56 15.19 12.71
C GLU A 95 -10.50 15.89 13.56
N ILE A 96 -10.89 16.98 14.21
CA ILE A 96 -10.19 17.50 15.38
C ILE A 96 -10.32 16.40 16.46
N ARG A 97 -9.49 15.35 16.37
CA ARG A 97 -9.40 14.33 17.40
C ARG A 97 -8.55 14.89 18.53
N SER A 98 -9.27 15.31 19.56
CA SER A 98 -8.85 15.35 20.95
C SER A 98 -7.83 14.24 21.24
N VAL A 99 -6.69 14.67 21.76
CA VAL A 99 -5.56 13.87 22.21
C VAL A 99 -6.03 12.61 22.97
N PRO A 100 -5.69 11.39 22.53
CA PRO A 100 -5.76 10.23 23.40
C PRO A 100 -4.76 10.40 24.53
N LYS A 101 -5.27 10.38 25.77
CA LYS A 101 -4.46 10.40 26.99
C LYS A 101 -3.46 9.25 26.99
N SER A 102 -2.25 9.58 27.40
CA SER A 102 -1.11 8.68 27.64
C SER A 102 -1.52 7.43 28.41
N ALA A 103 -1.36 6.26 27.78
CA ALA A 103 -1.33 4.98 28.49
C ALA A 103 0.13 4.60 28.69
N THR A 104 0.61 4.83 29.91
CA THR A 104 1.92 4.44 30.41
C THR A 104 2.04 2.91 30.34
N GLN A 105 2.91 2.38 29.49
CA GLN A 105 3.42 1.02 29.65
C GLN A 105 4.94 1.05 29.77
N ARG A 106 5.37 0.45 30.88
CA ARG A 106 6.73 0.42 31.41
C ARG A 106 7.69 -0.27 30.45
N VAL A 107 8.82 0.39 30.26
CA VAL A 107 10.08 -0.19 29.79
C VAL A 107 10.54 -1.27 30.77
N VAL A 108 10.83 -2.46 30.27
CA VAL A 108 11.79 -3.38 30.88
C VAL A 108 12.89 -3.61 29.85
N SER A 109 14.12 -3.29 30.26
CA SER A 109 15.35 -3.46 29.50
C SER A 109 16.04 -4.75 29.91
N GLU A 110 16.60 -5.49 28.95
CA GLU A 110 17.77 -6.39 29.12
C GLU A 110 18.26 -6.78 27.70
N THR A 111 19.32 -6.17 27.16
CA THR A 111 20.77 -6.48 27.22
C THR A 111 21.29 -7.37 26.07
N LEU A 112 21.97 -6.70 25.12
CA LEU A 112 23.14 -7.04 24.29
C LEU A 112 23.53 -8.50 23.94
N GLN A 113 23.70 -8.74 22.63
CA GLN A 113 24.81 -9.43 21.88
C GLN A 113 24.21 -10.14 20.64
N SER A 114 24.74 -10.18 19.42
CA SER A 114 26.02 -9.78 18.82
C SER A 114 25.81 -9.50 17.32
N THR A 115 26.47 -8.49 16.77
CA THR A 115 26.62 -8.22 15.34
C THR A 115 27.68 -9.12 14.69
N PRO A 116 27.58 -9.37 13.37
CA PRO A 116 28.77 -9.38 12.51
C PRO A 116 28.86 -8.12 11.64
N LYS A 117 30.11 -7.71 11.39
CA LYS A 117 30.60 -6.51 10.69
C LYS A 117 29.94 -6.19 9.32
N PRO A 118 29.72 -4.89 8.99
CA PRO A 118 29.57 -4.45 7.61
C PRO A 118 30.93 -4.31 6.93
N SER A 119 31.10 -4.93 5.76
CA SER A 119 32.23 -4.67 4.86
C SER A 119 32.15 -3.25 4.33
N THR A 120 33.20 -2.48 4.60
CA THR A 120 33.45 -1.15 4.05
C THR A 120 33.79 -1.27 2.56
N VAL A 121 32.97 -0.69 1.69
CA VAL A 121 33.39 -0.40 0.31
C VAL A 121 33.47 1.12 0.16
N ALA A 122 34.70 1.59 -0.05
CA ALA A 122 35.03 2.98 -0.24
C ALA A 122 34.37 3.55 -1.52
N LEU A 123 33.92 4.81 -1.44
CA LEU A 123 33.53 5.62 -2.61
C LEU A 123 34.77 5.85 -3.49
N GLY A 124 34.73 5.35 -4.73
CA GLY A 124 35.63 5.74 -5.81
C GLY A 124 34.92 6.65 -6.84
N PRO A 125 35.67 7.45 -7.62
CA PRO A 125 35.12 8.55 -8.43
C PRO A 125 34.37 8.06 -9.67
N SER A 126 33.34 8.82 -10.06
CA SER A 126 32.47 8.54 -11.20
C SER A 126 33.20 8.50 -12.54
N CYS A 127 33.04 7.39 -13.28
CA CYS A 127 33.22 7.36 -14.73
C CYS A 127 31.84 7.23 -15.41
N PRO A 128 31.62 7.84 -16.58
CA PRO A 128 30.36 7.74 -17.31
C PRO A 128 30.24 6.35 -17.95
N VAL A 129 29.41 5.49 -17.38
CA VAL A 129 29.08 4.17 -17.95
C VAL A 129 27.93 4.36 -18.95
N LYS A 130 28.16 4.02 -20.21
CA LYS A 130 27.08 3.72 -21.16
C LYS A 130 26.38 2.46 -20.63
N GLU A 131 25.12 2.58 -20.22
CA GLU A 131 24.30 1.46 -19.77
C GLU A 131 23.93 0.57 -20.97
N ASP A 132 24.69 -0.51 -21.20
CA ASP A 132 24.15 -1.67 -21.91
C ASP A 132 23.17 -2.38 -20.96
N LYS A 133 21.89 -2.01 -21.05
CA LYS A 133 20.81 -2.71 -20.33
C LYS A 133 20.66 -4.12 -20.90
N LEU A 134 21.03 -5.12 -20.10
CA LEU A 134 20.63 -6.51 -20.31
C LEU A 134 19.10 -6.58 -20.57
N PRO A 135 18.63 -7.40 -21.54
CA PRO A 135 17.21 -7.54 -21.82
C PRO A 135 16.45 -7.97 -20.56
N ARG A 136 15.33 -7.29 -20.27
CA ARG A 136 14.46 -7.65 -19.16
C ARG A 136 13.88 -9.06 -19.34
N ALA A 137 13.82 -9.84 -18.27
CA ALA A 137 13.07 -11.10 -18.26
C ALA A 137 11.56 -10.81 -18.25
N PRO A 138 10.76 -11.42 -19.15
CA PRO A 138 9.31 -11.27 -19.13
C PRO A 138 8.69 -11.88 -17.87
N VAL A 139 7.68 -11.20 -17.32
CA VAL A 139 6.99 -11.61 -16.07
C VAL A 139 5.54 -12.03 -16.36
N ASP A 140 5.02 -12.96 -15.57
CA ASP A 140 3.63 -13.43 -15.67
C ASP A 140 2.60 -12.34 -15.34
N ALA A 141 1.37 -12.54 -15.81
CA ALA A 141 0.27 -11.64 -15.50
C ALA A 141 -0.02 -11.64 -13.98
N GLY A 142 -0.35 -10.46 -13.47
CA GLY A 142 -0.68 -10.27 -12.06
C GLY A 142 -1.87 -9.33 -11.89
N PHE A 143 -2.19 -9.05 -10.63
CA PHE A 143 -3.25 -8.11 -10.26
C PHE A 143 -2.84 -7.22 -9.09
N CYS A 144 -3.49 -6.07 -8.98
CA CYS A 144 -3.35 -5.14 -7.87
C CYS A 144 -4.73 -4.90 -7.24
N VAL A 145 -4.83 -5.09 -5.92
CA VAL A 145 -6.05 -4.79 -5.15
C VAL A 145 -6.09 -3.29 -4.84
N LEU A 146 -7.22 -2.65 -5.12
CA LEU A 146 -7.38 -1.21 -4.97
C LEU A 146 -7.69 -0.82 -3.53
N PRO A 147 -6.87 0.01 -2.88
CA PRO A 147 -7.15 0.47 -1.53
C PRO A 147 -8.24 1.55 -1.47
N TYR A 148 -8.47 2.25 -2.58
CA TYR A 148 -9.45 3.32 -2.69
C TYR A 148 -10.19 3.23 -4.02
N GLY A 149 -11.44 3.70 -4.02
CA GLY A 149 -12.19 3.82 -5.26
C GLY A 149 -11.56 4.85 -6.18
N ALA A 150 -11.27 4.45 -7.41
CA ALA A 150 -10.76 5.32 -8.46
C ALA A 150 -11.04 4.70 -9.83
N THR A 151 -10.61 5.37 -10.88
CA THR A 151 -10.59 4.79 -12.23
C THR A 151 -9.22 4.17 -12.52
N PRO A 152 -9.13 3.12 -13.35
CA PRO A 152 -7.85 2.53 -13.77
C PRO A 152 -6.80 3.55 -14.24
N SER A 153 -7.20 4.57 -15.00
CA SER A 153 -6.28 5.63 -15.45
C SER A 153 -5.65 6.41 -14.30
N SER A 154 -6.36 6.55 -13.16
CA SER A 154 -5.85 7.25 -11.98
C SER A 154 -4.67 6.51 -11.31
N TYR A 155 -4.56 5.20 -11.53
CA TYR A 155 -3.48 4.35 -10.99
C TYR A 155 -2.30 4.18 -11.96
N GLU A 156 -2.45 4.55 -13.23
CA GLU A 156 -1.41 4.40 -14.25
C GLU A 156 -0.06 5.04 -13.85
N PRO A 157 -0.01 6.27 -13.28
CA PRO A 157 1.25 6.88 -12.85
C PRO A 157 1.95 6.13 -11.70
N TRP A 158 1.20 5.30 -10.96
CA TRP A 158 1.73 4.50 -9.86
C TRP A 158 2.32 3.18 -10.34
N PHE A 159 1.77 2.60 -11.40
CA PHE A 159 2.28 1.35 -11.99
C PHE A 159 3.41 1.60 -12.98
N PHE A 160 3.35 2.68 -13.76
CA PHE A 160 4.16 2.83 -14.95
C PHE A 160 4.99 4.12 -14.93
N ILE A 161 6.24 4.01 -14.49
CA ILE A 161 7.23 5.08 -14.60
C ILE A 161 7.86 5.05 -16.00
N ASN A 162 8.53 3.96 -16.36
CA ASN A 162 9.15 3.73 -17.67
C ASN A 162 8.81 2.31 -18.17
N PRO A 163 7.55 2.02 -18.51
CA PRO A 163 7.15 0.69 -18.90
C PRO A 163 7.65 0.34 -20.32
N PRO A 164 7.74 -0.96 -20.65
CA PRO A 164 7.94 -1.41 -22.03
C PRO A 164 6.87 -0.85 -22.97
N ALA A 165 7.22 -0.70 -24.25
CA ALA A 165 6.25 -0.35 -25.29
C ALA A 165 5.07 -1.35 -25.31
N GLY A 166 3.84 -0.85 -25.49
CA GLY A 166 2.63 -1.68 -25.50
C GLY A 166 2.01 -1.94 -24.12
N THR A 167 2.71 -1.62 -23.02
CA THR A 167 2.22 -1.93 -21.66
C THR A 167 0.99 -1.10 -21.29
N ARG A 168 0.97 0.19 -21.64
CA ARG A 168 -0.15 1.08 -21.31
C ARG A 168 -1.39 0.72 -22.11
N GLU A 169 -1.22 0.47 -23.40
CA GLU A 169 -2.26 0.05 -24.31
C GLU A 169 -2.89 -1.27 -23.84
N LEU A 170 -2.06 -2.24 -23.45
CA LEU A 170 -2.52 -3.51 -22.89
C LEU A 170 -3.24 -3.31 -21.55
N TYR A 171 -2.72 -2.46 -20.67
CA TYR A 171 -3.35 -2.13 -19.40
C TYR A 171 -4.75 -1.51 -19.58
N HIS A 172 -4.90 -0.52 -20.47
CA HIS A 172 -6.22 0.08 -20.74
C HIS A 172 -7.19 -0.91 -21.41
N LYS A 173 -6.68 -1.78 -22.30
CA LYS A 173 -7.49 -2.86 -22.90
C LYS A 173 -8.02 -3.82 -21.83
N LEU A 174 -7.18 -4.17 -20.86
CA LEU A 174 -7.53 -5.11 -19.79
C LEU A 174 -8.28 -4.47 -18.63
N ASN A 175 -8.28 -3.14 -18.50
CA ASN A 175 -8.93 -2.43 -17.39
C ASN A 175 -9.75 -1.26 -17.94
N PRO A 176 -11.01 -1.52 -18.37
CA PRO A 176 -11.89 -0.46 -18.85
C PRO A 176 -12.00 0.69 -17.85
N ASP A 177 -11.92 1.93 -18.30
CA ASP A 177 -11.79 3.11 -17.44
C ASP A 177 -13.13 3.51 -16.79
N MET A 178 -13.56 2.69 -15.83
CA MET A 178 -14.77 2.88 -15.04
C MET A 178 -14.42 3.06 -13.56
N LYS A 179 -15.32 3.69 -12.81
CA LYS A 179 -15.13 3.89 -11.37
C LYS A 179 -15.16 2.54 -10.67
N LYS A 180 -14.05 2.17 -10.03
CA LYS A 180 -13.89 0.95 -9.23
C LYS A 180 -14.11 1.26 -7.75
N GLN A 181 -14.51 0.24 -6.98
CA GLN A 181 -14.64 0.32 -5.53
C GLN A 181 -13.31 -0.04 -4.84
N PRO A 182 -13.09 0.37 -3.58
CA PRO A 182 -12.07 -0.25 -2.74
C PRO A 182 -12.26 -1.78 -2.71
N GLY A 183 -11.17 -2.54 -2.84
CA GLY A 183 -11.20 -4.00 -2.94
C GLY A 183 -11.29 -4.55 -4.36
N SER A 184 -11.71 -3.74 -5.35
CA SER A 184 -11.63 -4.12 -6.78
C SER A 184 -10.19 -4.42 -7.17
N ILE A 185 -10.00 -5.18 -8.26
CA ILE A 185 -8.66 -5.49 -8.77
C ILE A 185 -8.40 -4.89 -10.14
N LEU A 186 -7.13 -4.55 -10.39
CA LEU A 186 -6.62 -4.14 -11.71
C LEU A 186 -5.61 -5.16 -12.21
N ILE A 187 -5.75 -5.57 -13.46
CA ILE A 187 -4.92 -6.59 -14.10
C ILE A 187 -3.69 -5.90 -14.72
N VAL A 188 -2.49 -6.41 -14.43
CA VAL A 188 -1.23 -5.89 -14.98
C VAL A 188 -0.51 -7.03 -15.69
N VAL A 189 -0.18 -6.83 -16.97
CA VAL A 189 0.40 -7.87 -17.83
C VAL A 189 1.63 -7.33 -18.54
N ASP A 190 2.68 -8.15 -18.59
CA ASP A 190 3.85 -7.88 -19.40
C ASP A 190 3.52 -8.07 -20.88
N PRO A 191 3.69 -7.05 -21.76
CA PRO A 191 3.42 -7.22 -23.18
C PRO A 191 4.26 -8.33 -23.84
N ALA A 192 5.43 -8.67 -23.27
CA ALA A 192 6.29 -9.73 -23.77
C ALA A 192 5.88 -11.15 -23.30
N LYS A 193 4.96 -11.29 -22.34
CA LYS A 193 4.47 -12.59 -21.85
C LYS A 193 2.97 -12.50 -21.53
N GLN A 194 2.17 -12.87 -22.53
CA GLN A 194 0.71 -12.83 -22.44
C GLN A 194 0.15 -14.26 -22.47
N ASP A 195 0.08 -14.89 -21.29
CA ASP A 195 -0.62 -16.16 -21.14
C ASP A 195 -2.13 -15.92 -21.16
N GLN A 196 -2.80 -16.39 -22.21
CA GLN A 196 -4.22 -16.16 -22.43
C GLN A 196 -5.10 -16.83 -21.36
N GLN A 197 -4.74 -18.03 -20.90
CA GLN A 197 -5.51 -18.73 -19.87
C GLN A 197 -5.40 -18.02 -18.52
N GLN A 198 -4.21 -17.53 -18.19
CA GLN A 198 -3.99 -16.75 -16.97
C GLN A 198 -4.76 -15.42 -17.02
N ILE A 199 -4.70 -14.71 -18.15
CA ILE A 199 -5.42 -13.44 -18.33
C ILE A 199 -6.93 -13.63 -18.20
N GLU A 200 -7.49 -14.67 -18.83
CA GLU A 200 -8.92 -14.99 -18.71
C GLU A 200 -9.32 -15.33 -17.27
N THR A 201 -8.46 -16.04 -16.55
CA THR A 201 -8.68 -16.34 -15.13
C THR A 201 -8.73 -15.06 -14.29
N LEU A 202 -7.78 -14.14 -14.52
CA LEU A 202 -7.74 -12.85 -13.83
C LEU A 202 -8.94 -11.95 -14.19
N GLN A 203 -9.41 -11.98 -15.44
CA GLN A 203 -10.61 -11.26 -15.86
C GLN A 203 -11.87 -11.79 -15.18
N LYS A 204 -12.06 -13.11 -15.13
CA LYS A 204 -13.17 -13.74 -14.40
C LYS A 204 -13.14 -13.40 -12.92
N ALA A 205 -11.96 -13.41 -12.30
CA ALA A 205 -11.79 -13.02 -10.90
C ALA A 205 -12.15 -11.55 -10.67
N ARG A 206 -11.69 -10.65 -11.54
CA ARG A 206 -12.01 -9.23 -11.49
C ARG A 206 -13.52 -9.01 -11.57
N ASP A 207 -14.18 -9.60 -12.56
CA ASP A 207 -15.61 -9.40 -12.78
C ASP A 207 -16.44 -9.94 -11.61
N ARG A 208 -16.04 -11.08 -11.04
CA ARG A 208 -16.67 -11.62 -9.83
C ARG A 208 -16.52 -10.68 -8.63
N ILE A 209 -15.33 -10.10 -8.43
CA ILE A 209 -15.07 -9.15 -7.34
C ILE A 209 -15.87 -7.86 -7.56
N ASP A 210 -15.87 -7.31 -8.77
CA ASP A 210 -16.59 -6.08 -9.08
C ASP A 210 -18.10 -6.25 -8.86
N ASN A 211 -18.68 -7.38 -9.29
CA ASN A 211 -20.09 -7.72 -9.03
C ASN A 211 -20.39 -7.84 -7.53
N ALA A 212 -19.47 -8.42 -6.74
CA ALA A 212 -19.64 -8.54 -5.29
C ALA A 212 -19.56 -7.19 -4.55
N LEU A 213 -18.84 -6.22 -5.12
CA LEU A 213 -18.69 -4.88 -4.57
C LEU A 213 -19.76 -3.90 -5.08
N GLU A 214 -20.56 -4.27 -6.08
CA GLU A 214 -21.50 -3.38 -6.77
C GLU A 214 -22.57 -2.81 -5.82
N SER A 215 -23.10 -3.65 -4.92
CA SER A 215 -24.13 -3.24 -3.96
C SER A 215 -23.59 -2.44 -2.77
N LEU A 216 -22.27 -2.37 -2.60
CA LEU A 216 -21.65 -1.74 -1.44
C LEU A 216 -21.44 -0.24 -1.65
N THR A 217 -21.65 0.53 -0.60
CA THR A 217 -21.18 1.91 -0.54
C THR A 217 -19.65 1.95 -0.51
N LEU A 218 -19.08 3.10 -0.91
CA LEU A 218 -17.63 3.28 -0.91
C LEU A 218 -17.02 3.11 0.49
N GLN A 219 -17.74 3.47 1.56
CA GLN A 219 -17.29 3.28 2.93
C GLN A 219 -17.32 1.82 3.37
N GLU A 220 -18.38 1.07 3.02
CA GLU A 220 -18.49 -0.36 3.32
C GLU A 220 -17.41 -1.17 2.59
N ALA A 221 -17.24 -0.92 1.29
CA ALA A 221 -16.19 -1.56 0.50
C ALA A 221 -14.78 -1.27 1.08
N LYS A 222 -14.55 -0.02 1.51
CA LYS A 222 -13.29 0.37 2.17
C LYS A 222 -13.11 -0.32 3.52
N LEU A 223 -14.17 -0.43 4.33
CA LEU A 223 -14.13 -1.12 5.61
C LEU A 223 -13.74 -2.60 5.42
N LEU A 224 -14.32 -3.28 4.43
CA LEU A 224 -13.96 -4.66 4.10
C LEU A 224 -12.51 -4.77 3.62
N HIS A 225 -12.08 -3.88 2.74
CA HIS A 225 -10.70 -3.86 2.24
C HIS A 225 -9.68 -3.64 3.38
N ASP A 226 -9.94 -2.70 4.28
CA ASP A 226 -9.04 -2.33 5.37
C ASP A 226 -8.98 -3.42 6.45
N ASN A 227 -10.06 -4.17 6.63
CA ASN A 227 -10.15 -5.27 7.59
C ASN A 227 -9.94 -6.65 6.95
N ARG A 228 -9.52 -6.73 5.67
CA ARG A 228 -9.39 -8.01 4.96
C ARG A 228 -8.54 -9.04 5.67
N GLY A 229 -7.47 -8.62 6.36
CA GLY A 229 -6.60 -9.53 7.12
C GLY A 229 -7.26 -10.09 8.37
N ALA A 230 -8.12 -9.30 9.03
CA ALA A 230 -8.91 -9.77 10.16
C ALA A 230 -10.03 -10.72 9.70
N VAL A 231 -10.66 -10.41 8.56
CA VAL A 231 -11.65 -11.30 7.92
C VAL A 231 -11.01 -12.62 7.51
N ASP A 232 -9.82 -12.58 6.92
CA ASP A 232 -9.06 -13.77 6.52
C ASP A 232 -8.65 -14.61 7.74
N ALA A 233 -8.09 -13.98 8.77
CA ALA A 233 -7.70 -14.67 10.02
C ALA A 233 -8.90 -15.29 10.75
N PHE A 234 -10.03 -14.59 10.81
CA PHE A 234 -11.26 -15.11 11.41
C PHE A 234 -11.83 -16.29 10.61
N SER A 235 -11.81 -16.20 9.27
CA SER A 235 -12.21 -17.29 8.40
C SER A 235 -11.31 -18.51 8.58
N TYR A 236 -9.99 -18.30 8.73
CA TYR A 236 -9.04 -19.36 9.02
C TYR A 236 -9.32 -20.05 10.36
N GLN A 237 -9.63 -19.27 11.41
CA GLN A 237 -9.91 -19.83 12.74
C GLN A 237 -11.20 -20.64 12.80
N LEU A 238 -12.24 -20.24 12.07
CA LEU A 238 -13.52 -20.96 12.05
C LEU A 238 -13.48 -22.24 11.20
N PHE A 239 -12.64 -22.28 10.16
CA PHE A 239 -12.66 -23.34 9.15
C PHE A 239 -11.28 -23.97 8.89
N GLY A 240 -10.35 -23.83 9.85
CA GLY A 240 -8.94 -24.26 9.76
C GLY A 240 -8.76 -25.74 9.40
N ASP A 241 -9.66 -26.61 9.85
CA ASP A 241 -9.63 -28.05 9.55
C ASP A 241 -9.90 -28.37 8.06
N TYR A 242 -10.63 -27.50 7.34
CA TYR A 242 -10.82 -27.59 5.88
C TYR A 242 -9.66 -26.95 5.08
N LEU A 243 -8.85 -26.10 5.73
CA LEU A 243 -7.77 -25.33 5.12
C LEU A 243 -6.42 -26.04 5.13
N GLY A 244 -6.31 -27.20 5.80
CA GLY A 244 -5.08 -28.01 5.90
C GLY A 244 -4.52 -28.57 4.58
N LYS A 245 -5.12 -28.25 3.42
CA LYS A 245 -4.63 -28.66 2.10
C LYS A 245 -4.49 -27.54 1.06
N ALA A 246 -4.77 -26.27 1.37
CA ALA A 246 -4.99 -25.27 0.31
C ALA A 246 -4.27 -23.91 0.42
N GLY A 247 -3.39 -23.67 1.39
CA GLY A 247 -2.53 -22.49 1.35
C GLY A 247 -1.84 -22.17 2.66
N ASP A 248 -0.53 -21.92 2.59
CA ASP A 248 0.21 -21.29 3.68
C ASP A 248 -0.46 -19.94 4.00
N GLY A 249 -0.54 -19.59 5.29
CA GLY A 249 -1.26 -18.43 5.84
C GLY A 249 -0.74 -17.04 5.41
N LEU A 250 -0.53 -16.84 4.11
CA LEU A 250 0.07 -15.69 3.44
C LEU A 250 -0.72 -15.22 2.20
N GLY A 251 -1.98 -15.65 2.04
CA GLY A 251 -2.94 -14.95 1.16
C GLY A 251 -3.06 -15.44 -0.28
N TYR A 252 -2.77 -16.71 -0.56
CA TYR A 252 -3.21 -17.34 -1.80
C TYR A 252 -4.55 -18.06 -1.58
N ILE A 253 -5.66 -17.35 -1.82
CA ILE A 253 -6.99 -17.97 -1.82
C ILE A 253 -7.16 -18.68 -3.16
N SER A 254 -6.98 -20.00 -3.17
CA SER A 254 -7.45 -20.87 -4.25
C SER A 254 -8.98 -20.93 -4.26
N GLU A 255 -9.58 -21.42 -5.35
CA GLU A 255 -11.03 -21.47 -5.65
C GLU A 255 -11.96 -22.06 -4.56
N VAL A 256 -11.41 -22.55 -3.44
CA VAL A 256 -12.10 -23.06 -2.24
C VAL A 256 -12.93 -21.99 -1.53
N GLY A 257 -12.70 -20.69 -1.79
CA GLY A 257 -13.54 -19.62 -1.22
C GLY A 257 -15.02 -19.73 -1.59
N LYS A 258 -15.37 -20.40 -2.69
CA LYS A 258 -16.78 -20.52 -3.14
C LYS A 258 -17.61 -21.42 -2.23
N SER A 259 -17.07 -22.54 -1.75
CA SER A 259 -17.79 -23.44 -0.83
C SER A 259 -18.02 -22.79 0.54
N TYR A 260 -17.11 -21.93 0.99
CA TYR A 260 -17.25 -21.13 2.22
C TYR A 260 -18.48 -20.21 2.20
N TYR A 261 -18.66 -19.43 1.12
CA TYR A 261 -19.80 -18.51 1.03
C TYR A 261 -21.12 -19.25 0.87
N GLU A 262 -21.12 -20.42 0.24
CA GLU A 262 -22.29 -21.30 0.13
C GLU A 262 -22.71 -21.84 1.51
N GLU A 263 -21.76 -22.26 2.35
CA GLU A 263 -22.02 -22.75 3.72
C GLU A 263 -22.54 -21.62 4.63
N ILE A 264 -21.93 -20.42 4.57
CA ILE A 264 -22.42 -19.26 5.33
C ILE A 264 -23.83 -18.89 4.91
N ASN A 265 -24.09 -18.81 3.60
CA ASN A 265 -25.41 -18.45 3.10
C ASN A 265 -26.46 -19.47 3.57
N LYS A 266 -26.11 -20.77 3.57
CA LYS A 266 -26.98 -21.83 4.09
C LYS A 266 -27.28 -21.66 5.59
N ILE A 267 -26.28 -21.41 6.43
CA ILE A 267 -26.47 -21.19 7.87
C ILE A 267 -27.33 -19.94 8.12
N LEU A 268 -27.09 -18.85 7.38
CA LEU A 268 -27.88 -17.63 7.50
C LEU A 268 -29.36 -17.86 7.12
N ILE A 269 -29.62 -18.68 6.10
CA ILE A 269 -30.98 -19.10 5.72
C ILE A 269 -31.64 -19.92 6.84
N GLU A 270 -30.92 -20.90 7.41
CA GLU A 270 -31.45 -21.71 8.53
C GLU A 270 -31.78 -20.84 9.76
N ILE A 271 -30.91 -19.89 10.11
CA ILE A 271 -31.18 -18.90 11.17
C ILE A 271 -32.42 -18.08 10.81
N GLN A 272 -32.50 -17.55 9.59
CA GLN A 272 -33.66 -16.75 9.17
C GLN A 272 -34.98 -17.53 9.27
N GLU A 273 -34.99 -18.82 8.95
CA GLU A 273 -36.17 -19.67 9.08
C GLU A 273 -36.58 -19.90 10.54
N LEU A 274 -35.62 -20.05 11.45
CA LEU A 274 -35.90 -20.19 12.89
C LEU A 274 -36.61 -18.96 13.48
N TYR A 275 -36.43 -17.77 12.89
CA TYR A 275 -37.05 -16.52 13.33
C TYR A 275 -38.33 -16.14 12.56
N LYS A 276 -38.85 -17.01 11.69
CA LYS A 276 -40.11 -16.78 10.94
C LYS A 276 -41.37 -17.33 11.64
N ASN A 277 -41.28 -17.75 12.90
CA ASN A 277 -42.44 -18.08 13.74
C ASN A 277 -43.09 -16.81 14.31
#